data_AF-A0A553E8Z2-F1
#
_entry.id   AF-A0A553E8Z2-F1
#
_cell.length_a   1.000
_cell.length_b   1.000
_cell.length_c   1.000
_cell.angle_alpha   90.00
_cell.angle_beta   90.00
_cell.angle_gamma   90.00
#
_symmetry.space_group_name_H-M   'P 1'
#
loop_
_entity.id
_entity.type
_entity.pdbx_description
1 polymer ?
#
loop_
_entity_poly.entity_id
_entity_poly.type
_entity_poly.pdbx_seq_one_letter_code
_entity_poly.pdbx_strand_id
1 'polypeptide(L)'
;MKTILRLIQPIVMPFWWQDVLFALPRIVCGYLLTANFGAAKFGLPWSPPDNNLGLFEVAFWFPNDVAGYGGIFATFSVFFAWMGAFSEAVGGIFLLLGFQTRIASFLIMSTMLVAIFMQQIQNGLWNCLPAMGFLWVALFSLIVGSGRFGVDYLISKKQ
;
A
#
# COMPACT_ATOMS: atom_id res chain seq x y z
N MET A 1 5.82 10.92 -22.97
CA MET A 1 6.66 9.80 -22.49
C MET A 1 7.64 10.21 -21.39
N LYS A 2 8.45 11.27 -21.56
CA LYS A 2 9.44 11.73 -20.55
C LYS A 2 8.88 12.02 -19.14
N THR A 3 7.65 12.53 -19.02
CA THR A 3 7.03 12.87 -17.73
C THR A 3 6.64 11.63 -16.92
N ILE A 4 6.11 10.59 -17.58
CA ILE A 4 5.73 9.32 -16.94
C ILE A 4 6.99 8.56 -16.49
N LEU A 5 8.05 8.61 -17.28
CA LEU A 5 9.36 8.07 -16.90
C LEU A 5 9.93 8.71 -15.63
N ARG A 6 9.80 10.02 -15.47
CA ARG A 6 10.23 10.69 -14.22
C ARG A 6 9.48 10.19 -12.99
N LEU A 7 8.20 9.81 -13.14
CA LEU A 7 7.42 9.27 -12.03
C LEU A 7 7.85 7.86 -11.65
N ILE A 8 8.37 7.08 -12.59
CA ILE A 8 8.71 5.67 -12.40
C ILE A 8 10.21 5.48 -12.09
N GLN A 9 11.08 6.35 -12.61
CA GLN A 9 12.53 6.20 -12.48
C GLN A 9 12.96 6.26 -11.01
N PRO A 10 13.47 5.16 -10.44
CA PRO A 10 13.90 5.14 -9.05
C PRO A 10 15.22 5.88 -8.85
N ILE A 11 15.44 6.34 -7.63
CA ILE A 11 16.73 6.87 -7.19
C ILE A 11 17.62 5.66 -6.86
N VAL A 12 18.74 5.55 -7.57
CA VAL A 12 19.71 4.47 -7.37
C VAL A 12 20.80 4.98 -6.42
N MET A 13 21.06 4.21 -5.36
CA MET A 13 22.07 4.57 -4.37
C MET A 13 23.49 4.35 -4.91
N PRO A 14 24.53 5.01 -4.37
CA PRO A 14 25.91 4.79 -4.83
C PRO A 14 26.33 3.32 -4.78
N PHE A 15 25.99 2.60 -3.70
CA PHE A 15 26.37 1.21 -3.51
C PHE A 15 25.16 0.26 -3.57
N TRP A 16 25.34 -0.91 -4.16
CA TRP A 16 24.24 -1.87 -4.38
C TRP A 16 23.59 -2.36 -3.07
N TRP A 17 24.38 -2.48 -1.99
CA TRP A 17 23.88 -2.94 -0.70
C TRP A 17 22.92 -1.93 -0.05
N GLN A 18 23.03 -0.63 -0.38
CA GLN A 18 22.11 0.39 0.11
C GLN A 18 20.72 0.19 -0.52
N ASP A 19 20.67 -0.13 -1.82
CA ASP A 19 19.41 -0.48 -2.48
C ASP A 19 18.82 -1.78 -1.92
N VAL A 20 19.65 -2.76 -1.52
CA VAL A 20 19.16 -3.96 -0.82
C VAL A 20 18.52 -3.57 0.51
N LEU A 21 19.20 -2.72 1.29
CA LEU A 21 18.71 -2.28 2.60
C LEU A 21 17.36 -1.55 2.49
N PHE A 22 17.13 -0.75 1.44
CA PHE A 22 15.83 -0.13 1.19
C PHE A 22 14.81 -1.10 0.58
N ALA A 23 15.24 -2.08 -0.20
CA ALA A 23 14.35 -3.08 -0.79
C ALA A 23 13.77 -4.04 0.26
N LEU A 24 14.53 -4.40 1.29
CA LEU A 24 14.07 -5.31 2.36
C LEU A 24 12.77 -4.84 3.05
N PRO A 25 12.69 -3.65 3.68
CA PRO A 25 11.45 -3.20 4.32
C PRO A 25 10.33 -3.02 3.31
N ARG A 26 10.63 -2.55 2.09
CA ARG A 26 9.63 -2.43 1.02
C ARG A 26 9.00 -3.78 0.66
N ILE A 27 9.81 -4.82 0.46
CA ILE A 27 9.35 -6.17 0.11
C ILE A 27 8.58 -6.79 1.27
N VAL A 28 9.13 -6.74 2.48
CA VAL A 28 8.49 -7.30 3.68
C VAL A 28 7.16 -6.60 3.95
N CYS A 29 7.13 -5.27 3.94
CA CYS A 29 5.90 -4.53 4.16
C CYS A 29 4.89 -4.73 3.02
N GLY A 30 5.32 -4.75 1.76
CA GLY A 30 4.43 -5.06 0.64
C GLY A 30 3.78 -6.45 0.78
N TYR A 31 4.56 -7.45 1.19
CA TYR A 31 4.07 -8.80 1.48
C TYR A 31 3.07 -8.80 2.63
N LEU A 32 3.44 -8.24 3.78
CA LEU A 32 2.59 -8.23 4.97
C LEU A 32 1.28 -7.49 4.71
N LEU A 33 1.35 -6.35 3.98
CA LEU A 33 0.19 -5.56 3.61
C LEU A 33 -0.76 -6.37 2.72
N THR A 34 -0.26 -6.99 1.64
CA THR A 34 -1.13 -7.74 0.72
C THR A 34 -1.65 -9.05 1.32
N ALA A 35 -0.82 -9.76 2.09
CA ALA A 35 -1.15 -11.10 2.59
C ALA A 35 -2.02 -11.08 3.86
N ASN A 36 -1.88 -10.07 4.72
CA ASN A 36 -2.60 -10.03 5.99
C ASN A 36 -3.68 -8.94 6.04
N PHE A 37 -3.38 -7.73 5.59
CA PHE A 37 -4.31 -6.60 5.70
C PHE A 37 -5.25 -6.53 4.48
N GLY A 38 -4.67 -6.56 3.28
CA GLY A 38 -5.39 -6.56 2.01
C GLY A 38 -6.24 -7.80 1.81
N ALA A 39 -5.67 -9.00 1.98
CA ALA A 39 -6.38 -10.26 1.79
C ALA A 39 -7.61 -10.44 2.70
N ALA A 40 -7.60 -9.81 3.88
CA ALA A 40 -8.73 -9.81 4.80
C ALA A 40 -9.89 -8.90 4.36
N LYS A 41 -9.61 -7.86 3.55
CA LYS A 41 -10.58 -6.83 3.16
C LYS A 41 -10.94 -6.83 1.67
N PHE A 42 -10.10 -7.44 0.85
CA PHE A 42 -10.17 -7.43 -0.61
C PHE A 42 -9.97 -8.85 -1.15
N GLY A 43 -10.79 -9.26 -2.10
CA GLY A 43 -10.73 -10.60 -2.66
C GLY A 43 -9.51 -10.83 -3.55
N LEU A 44 -8.59 -11.66 -3.05
CA LEU A 44 -7.37 -12.10 -3.69
C LEU A 44 -7.34 -13.64 -3.76
N PRO A 45 -6.52 -14.25 -4.63
CA PRO A 45 -6.38 -15.71 -4.69
C PRO A 45 -5.95 -16.38 -3.37
N TRP A 46 -5.35 -15.61 -2.46
CA TRP A 46 -4.91 -16.05 -1.13
C TRP A 46 -5.74 -15.42 0.02
N SER A 47 -6.90 -14.85 -0.29
CA SER A 47 -7.82 -14.39 0.76
C SER A 47 -8.31 -15.55 1.62
N PRO A 48 -8.48 -15.35 2.94
CA PRO A 48 -9.04 -16.37 3.82
C PRO A 48 -10.41 -16.85 3.31
N PRO A 49 -10.64 -18.17 3.17
CA PRO A 49 -11.91 -18.72 2.67
C PRO A 49 -13.11 -18.29 3.51
N ASP A 50 -12.92 -18.08 4.81
CA ASP A 50 -13.97 -17.69 5.75
C ASP A 50 -14.61 -16.34 5.40
N ASN A 51 -13.88 -15.46 4.71
CA ASN A 51 -14.39 -14.16 4.29
C ASN A 51 -15.30 -14.24 3.06
N ASN A 52 -15.32 -15.37 2.33
CA ASN A 52 -16.13 -15.61 1.14
C ASN A 52 -16.11 -14.47 0.10
N LEU A 53 -14.93 -13.89 -0.14
CA LEU A 53 -14.76 -12.77 -1.07
C LEU A 53 -14.54 -13.28 -2.51
N GLY A 54 -15.33 -12.76 -3.46
CA GLY A 54 -15.05 -12.88 -4.89
C GLY A 54 -13.83 -12.05 -5.30
N LEU A 55 -13.26 -12.31 -6.48
CA LEU A 55 -12.08 -11.59 -6.97
C LEU A 55 -12.37 -10.07 -7.06
N PHE A 56 -11.53 -9.26 -6.40
CA PHE A 56 -11.67 -7.79 -6.30
C PHE A 56 -12.95 -7.30 -5.60
N GLU A 57 -13.63 -8.19 -4.89
CA GLU A 57 -14.70 -7.84 -3.99
C GLU A 57 -14.15 -7.27 -2.68
N VAL A 58 -14.86 -6.30 -2.11
CA VAL A 58 -14.53 -5.71 -0.81
C VAL A 58 -15.39 -6.36 0.25
N ALA A 59 -14.83 -6.62 1.43
CA ALA A 59 -15.57 -7.20 2.53
C ALA A 59 -16.80 -6.34 2.91
N PHE A 60 -17.95 -7.00 3.07
CA PHE A 60 -19.25 -6.33 3.27
C PHE A 60 -19.30 -5.37 4.47
N TRP A 61 -18.48 -5.62 5.50
CA TRP A 61 -18.42 -4.81 6.71
C TRP A 61 -17.60 -3.53 6.52
N PHE A 62 -16.62 -3.54 5.60
CA PHE A 62 -15.63 -2.47 5.51
C PHE A 62 -16.23 -1.11 5.07
N PRO A 63 -17.19 -1.03 4.13
CA PRO A 63 -17.90 0.22 3.86
C PRO A 63 -18.66 0.79 5.07
N ASN A 64 -19.17 -0.06 5.96
CA ASN A 64 -19.88 0.41 7.16
C ASN A 64 -18.90 1.03 8.17
N ASP A 65 -17.73 0.42 8.36
CA ASP A 65 -16.66 0.99 9.18
C ASP A 65 -16.19 2.34 8.65
N VAL A 66 -15.98 2.44 7.33
CA VAL A 66 -15.59 3.69 6.67
C VAL A 66 -16.68 4.74 6.81
N ALA A 67 -17.96 4.35 6.73
CA ALA A 67 -19.06 5.28 6.96
C ALA A 67 -19.07 5.85 8.39
N GLY A 68 -18.63 5.05 9.36
CA GLY A 68 -18.47 5.44 10.76
C GLY A 68 -17.45 6.58 10.98
N TYR A 69 -16.53 6.81 10.04
CA TYR A 69 -15.56 7.92 10.13
C TYR A 69 -16.19 9.30 9.93
N GLY A 70 -17.41 9.37 9.37
CA GLY A 70 -18.14 10.62 9.15
C GLY A 70 -17.62 11.46 7.97
N GLY A 71 -18.21 12.64 7.79
CA GLY A 71 -17.82 13.59 6.75
C GLY A 71 -17.85 13.00 5.33
N ILE A 72 -16.80 13.22 4.55
CA ILE A 72 -16.68 12.69 3.18
C ILE A 72 -16.64 11.16 3.12
N PHE A 73 -16.17 10.51 4.18
CA PHE A 73 -16.09 9.05 4.27
C PHE A 73 -17.46 8.43 4.45
N ALA A 74 -18.40 9.10 5.14
CA ALA A 74 -19.79 8.68 5.21
C ALA A 74 -20.50 8.79 3.84
N THR A 75 -20.31 9.91 3.15
CA THR A 75 -20.96 10.15 1.85
C THR A 75 -20.48 9.21 0.75
N PHE A 76 -19.19 8.87 0.74
CA PHE A 76 -18.57 8.04 -0.30
C PHE A 76 -17.93 6.77 0.28
N SER A 77 -18.59 6.14 1.25
CA SER A 77 -18.03 5.03 2.04
C SER A 77 -17.61 3.84 1.19
N VAL A 78 -18.44 3.45 0.21
CA VAL A 78 -18.15 2.34 -0.71
C VAL A 78 -16.88 2.62 -1.53
N PHE A 79 -16.74 3.84 -2.04
CA PHE A 79 -15.56 4.24 -2.81
C PHE A 79 -14.30 4.22 -1.96
N PHE A 80 -14.33 4.83 -0.77
CA PHE A 80 -13.17 4.87 0.12
C PHE A 80 -12.81 3.51 0.70
N ALA A 81 -13.79 2.65 1.01
CA ALA A 81 -13.55 1.26 1.40
C ALA A 81 -12.90 0.47 0.26
N TRP A 82 -13.38 0.62 -0.97
CA TRP A 82 -12.77 -0.03 -2.11
C TRP A 82 -11.34 0.45 -2.35
N MET A 83 -11.11 1.77 -2.35
CA MET A 83 -9.77 2.35 -2.50
C MET A 83 -8.83 1.94 -1.36
N GLY A 84 -9.33 1.87 -0.13
CA GLY A 84 -8.62 1.41 1.05
C GLY A 84 -8.14 -0.03 0.90
N ALA A 85 -9.09 -0.92 0.61
CA ALA A 85 -8.85 -2.35 0.45
C ALA A 85 -7.94 -2.63 -0.76
N PHE A 86 -8.16 -1.94 -1.88
CA PHE A 86 -7.33 -2.04 -3.09
C PHE A 86 -5.89 -1.58 -2.84
N SER A 87 -5.69 -0.47 -2.13
CA SER A 87 -4.37 0.05 -1.77
C SER A 87 -3.59 -0.94 -0.90
N GLU A 88 -4.24 -1.55 0.10
CA GLU A 88 -3.60 -2.56 0.95
C GLU A 88 -3.29 -3.85 0.17
N ALA A 89 -4.23 -4.30 -0.66
CA ALA A 89 -4.13 -5.52 -1.44
C ALA A 89 -3.20 -5.38 -2.64
N VAL A 90 -3.65 -4.67 -3.67
CA VAL A 90 -2.94 -4.53 -4.96
C VAL A 90 -1.77 -3.55 -4.81
N GLY A 91 -1.94 -2.47 -4.04
CA GLY A 91 -0.83 -1.58 -3.72
C GLY A 91 0.29 -2.30 -2.95
N GLY A 92 -0.04 -3.26 -2.07
CA GLY A 92 0.93 -4.13 -1.42
C GLY A 92 1.74 -4.98 -2.41
N ILE A 93 1.09 -5.56 -3.43
CA ILE A 93 1.77 -6.31 -4.51
C ILE A 93 2.70 -5.38 -5.31
N PHE A 94 2.23 -4.19 -5.66
CA PHE A 94 3.01 -3.21 -6.40
C PHE A 94 4.22 -2.74 -5.62
N LEU A 95 4.03 -2.47 -4.32
CA LEU A 95 5.12 -2.12 -3.41
C LEU A 95 6.12 -3.27 -3.30
N LEU A 96 5.67 -4.52 -3.18
CA LEU A 96 6.51 -5.72 -3.10
C LEU A 96 7.37 -5.91 -4.35
N LEU A 97 6.76 -5.88 -5.54
CA LEU A 97 7.46 -6.08 -6.81
C LEU A 97 8.29 -4.85 -7.21
N GLY A 98 7.97 -3.68 -6.67
CA GLY A 98 8.61 -2.42 -7.02
C GLY A 98 8.15 -1.96 -8.38
N PHE A 99 6.85 -2.10 -8.62
CA PHE A 99 6.16 -1.68 -9.82
C PHE A 99 5.25 -0.49 -9.49
N GLN A 100 5.34 0.60 -10.25
CA GLN A 100 4.67 1.87 -9.97
C GLN A 100 4.85 2.30 -8.50
N THR A 101 6.06 2.12 -7.97
CA THR A 101 6.35 2.17 -6.53
C THR A 101 5.91 3.48 -5.90
N ARG A 102 6.10 4.61 -6.59
CA ARG A 102 5.67 5.93 -6.09
C ARG A 102 4.15 6.07 -6.00
N ILE A 103 3.42 5.59 -7.01
CA ILE A 103 1.96 5.65 -7.03
C ILE A 103 1.38 4.73 -5.95
N ALA A 104 1.88 3.49 -5.87
CA ALA A 104 1.49 2.55 -4.83
C ALA A 104 1.79 3.11 -3.43
N SER A 105 2.98 3.68 -3.23
CA SER A 105 3.36 4.29 -1.95
C SER A 105 2.47 5.48 -1.58
N PHE A 106 2.08 6.30 -2.55
CA PHE A 106 1.15 7.40 -2.30
C PHE A 106 -0.22 6.91 -1.83
N LEU A 107 -0.78 5.90 -2.51
CA LEU A 107 -2.05 5.30 -2.10
C LEU A 107 -1.95 4.68 -0.71
N ILE A 108 -0.88 3.91 -0.44
CA ILE A 108 -0.65 3.27 0.86
C ILE A 108 -0.53 4.34 1.95
N MET A 109 0.26 5.39 1.71
CA MET A 109 0.41 6.52 2.63
C MET A 109 -0.95 7.13 2.97
N SER A 110 -1.79 7.44 1.97
CA SER A 110 -3.13 7.97 2.21
C SER A 110 -3.99 7.02 3.05
N THR A 111 -3.96 5.72 2.77
CA THR A 111 -4.73 4.73 3.53
C THR A 111 -4.24 4.56 4.96
N MET A 112 -2.93 4.59 5.19
CA MET A 112 -2.38 4.48 6.54
C MET A 112 -2.67 5.72 7.39
N LEU A 113 -2.67 6.92 6.79
CA LEU A 113 -3.11 8.14 7.48
C LEU A 113 -4.57 8.04 7.93
N VAL A 114 -5.46 7.57 7.06
CA VAL A 114 -6.87 7.33 7.42
C VAL A 114 -6.97 6.27 8.52
N ALA A 115 -6.26 5.15 8.40
CA ALA A 115 -6.28 4.09 9.42
C ALA A 115 -5.79 4.59 10.79
N ILE A 116 -4.74 5.42 10.82
CA ILE A 116 -4.22 6.01 12.07
C ILE A 116 -5.27 6.95 12.67
N PHE A 117 -5.71 7.98 11.93
CA PHE A 117 -6.51 9.06 12.50
C PHE A 117 -8.00 8.73 12.66
N MET A 118 -8.56 7.88 11.80
CA MET A 118 -10.00 7.59 11.79
C MET A 118 -10.34 6.26 12.46
N GLN A 119 -9.44 5.28 12.42
CA GLN A 119 -9.73 3.94 12.94
C GLN A 119 -9.03 3.64 14.28
N GLN A 120 -7.73 3.94 14.41
CA GLN A 120 -6.93 3.38 15.51
C GLN A 120 -6.52 4.37 16.61
N ILE A 121 -6.55 5.68 16.38
CA ILE A 121 -6.09 6.67 17.37
C ILE A 121 -6.83 6.56 18.71
N GLN A 122 -8.13 6.22 18.66
CA GLN A 122 -8.97 6.03 19.85
C GLN A 122 -8.68 4.70 20.58
N ASN A 123 -8.15 3.71 19.87
CA ASN A 123 -7.77 2.40 20.41
C ASN A 123 -6.36 2.41 21.03
N GLY A 124 -5.68 3.56 21.03
CA GLY A 124 -4.37 3.76 21.64
C GLY A 124 -3.18 3.50 20.70
N LEU A 125 -2.01 3.98 21.11
CA LEU A 125 -0.81 4.01 20.26
C LEU A 125 -0.36 2.63 19.74
N TRP A 126 -0.49 1.58 20.55
CA TRP A 126 -0.10 0.22 20.17
C TRP A 126 -0.85 -0.30 18.94
N ASN A 127 -2.14 0.06 18.82
CA ASN A 127 -2.96 -0.33 17.67
C ASN A 127 -2.64 0.50 16.41
N CYS A 128 -2.04 1.68 16.57
CA CYS A 128 -1.56 2.50 15.46
C CYS A 128 -0.21 2.01 14.89
N LEU A 129 0.59 1.26 15.65
CA LEU A 129 1.96 0.89 15.26
C LEU A 129 2.06 0.19 13.89
N PRO A 130 1.18 -0.77 13.53
CA PRO A 130 1.25 -1.39 12.21
C PRO A 130 1.06 -0.36 11.09
N ALA A 131 0.01 0.48 11.20
CA ALA A 131 -0.28 1.51 10.22
C ALA A 131 0.84 2.55 10.12
N MET A 132 1.44 2.94 11.26
CA MET A 132 2.60 3.83 11.28
C MET A 132 3.83 3.18 10.62
N GLY A 133 4.08 1.89 10.85
CA GLY A 133 5.18 1.16 10.22
C GLY A 133 5.06 1.15 8.70
N PHE A 134 3.88 0.82 8.18
CA PHE A 134 3.61 0.88 6.74
C PHE A 134 3.70 2.31 6.19
N LEU A 135 3.22 3.30 6.94
CA LEU A 135 3.32 4.72 6.57
C LEU A 135 4.78 5.15 6.38
N TRP A 136 5.67 4.81 7.31
CA TRP A 136 7.09 5.14 7.19
C TRP A 136 7.72 4.53 5.95
N VAL A 137 7.47 3.25 5.70
CA VAL A 137 8.00 2.55 4.51
C VAL A 137 7.43 3.15 3.23
N ALA A 138 6.15 3.51 3.20
CA ALA A 138 5.52 4.20 2.08
C ALA A 138 6.14 5.59 1.83
N LEU A 139 6.38 6.40 2.87
CA LEU A 139 7.02 7.72 2.72
C LEU A 139 8.41 7.63 2.10
N PHE A 140 9.24 6.68 2.56
CA PHE A 140 10.56 6.46 1.96
C PHE A 140 10.47 5.95 0.52
N SER A 141 9.59 4.98 0.27
CA SER A 141 9.39 4.37 -1.05
C SER A 141 8.78 5.36 -2.06
N LEU A 142 8.03 6.36 -1.60
CA LEU A 142 7.49 7.45 -2.42
C LEU A 142 8.61 8.32 -3.00
N ILE A 143 9.67 8.58 -2.24
CA ILE A 143 10.80 9.41 -2.67
C ILE A 143 11.78 8.56 -3.50
N VAL A 144 12.28 7.47 -2.90
CA VAL A 144 13.33 6.63 -3.48
C VAL A 144 12.82 5.83 -4.68
N GLY A 145 11.55 5.42 -4.68
CA GLY A 145 11.02 4.45 -5.63
C GLY A 145 11.50 3.03 -5.31
N SER A 146 11.62 2.18 -6.32
CA SER A 146 12.00 0.77 -6.14
C SER A 146 13.50 0.50 -5.91
N GLY A 147 14.36 1.52 -6.07
CA GLY A 147 15.82 1.35 -6.11
C GLY A 147 16.25 0.42 -7.25
N ARG A 148 17.44 -0.20 -7.13
CA ARG A 148 17.92 -1.20 -8.12
C ARG A 148 17.07 -2.48 -8.16
N PHE A 149 16.38 -2.83 -7.08
CA PHE A 149 15.72 -4.13 -6.89
C PHE A 149 14.21 -4.05 -7.07
N GLY A 150 13.73 -3.51 -8.17
CA GLY A 150 12.31 -3.62 -8.52
C GLY A 150 12.04 -3.42 -10.01
N VAL A 151 10.80 -3.71 -10.39
CA VAL A 151 10.37 -3.70 -11.80
C VAL A 151 10.54 -2.31 -12.44
N ASP A 152 10.30 -1.23 -11.69
CA ASP A 152 10.44 0.14 -12.21
C ASP A 152 11.87 0.44 -12.70
N TYR A 153 12.90 -0.11 -12.06
CA TYR A 153 14.29 0.04 -12.51
C TYR A 153 14.54 -0.67 -13.84
N LEU A 154 14.02 -1.89 -13.98
CA LEU A 154 14.15 -2.68 -15.20
C LEU A 154 13.45 -2.00 -16.40
N ILE A 155 12.28 -1.42 -16.16
CA ILE A 155 11.54 -0.63 -17.16
C ILE A 155 12.34 0.62 -17.53
N SER A 156 12.86 1.35 -16.54
CA SER A 156 13.61 2.59 -16.77
C SER A 156 14.97 2.36 -17.46
N LYS A 157 15.55 1.16 -17.37
CA LYS A 157 16.84 0.82 -18.02
C LYS A 157 16.69 0.46 -19.50
N LYS A 158 15.50 0.01 -19.92
CA LYS A 158 15.22 -0.44 -21.30
C LYS A 158 14.91 0.71 -22.28
N GLN A 159 14.78 1.93 -21.79
CA GLN A 159 14.43 3.13 -22.57
C GLN A 159 15.59 4.13 -22.57
#